data_AF-A0A160IRL4-F1
#
_entry.id   AF-A0A160IRL4-F1
#
_cell.length_a   1.000
_cell.length_b   1.000
_cell.length_c   1.000
_cell.angle_alpha   90.00
_cell.angle_beta   90.00
_cell.angle_gamma   90.00
#
_symmetry.space_group_name_H-M   'P 1'
#
loop_
_entity.id
_entity.type
_entity.pdbx_description
1 polymer ?
#
loop_
_entity_poly.entity_id
_entity_poly.type
_entity_poly.pdbx_seq_one_letter_code
_entity_poly.pdbx_strand_id
1 'polypeptide(L)'
;MKGANMNIANDIKEKLHEIDWDFTGSSATKGIHSIHPYPAKFIPEIPRTILDALPVPEGTAVLDPFCGSGTTLVEAQSKGYPTVGVDLNPIACLISKVKTNTLPSDFVNIAEECIGRAKKNNNEINKEIPNVNHWFKVDIQHAISVLVSEIDKVEHETTRNGLRLALSSIIVRVSNQESDTRYAAIEKNVTKENVFSYFLVACQKLSQYLGENLFENKLSTQIINKSILEVTPSDIKKPIGMVITSPPYPNAYEYWLYHKYRMWWLGYDPNEVKTSEIGARAHYFKKNHQTIDDFKLQIDNVMELLTKVVVSSGYICFVVGRSIIHGQHYDNSKIIEDLALKHNLSVVAIIDRNIAKHRKSFNLSHAKIKKETLLILQKM
;
A
#
# COMPACT_ATOMS: atom_id res chain seq x y z
N MET A 1 34.32 -21.48 -10.30
CA MET A 1 33.33 -20.41 -10.03
C MET A 1 31.97 -20.66 -10.67
N LYS A 2 31.87 -21.06 -11.96
CA LYS A 2 30.55 -21.39 -12.59
C LYS A 2 29.76 -22.52 -11.89
N GLY A 3 30.41 -23.58 -11.42
CA GLY A 3 29.73 -24.71 -10.75
C GLY A 3 29.15 -24.40 -9.35
N ALA A 4 29.79 -23.51 -8.58
CA ALA A 4 29.32 -23.14 -7.25
C ALA A 4 28.08 -22.24 -7.31
N ASN A 5 28.05 -21.28 -8.25
CA ASN A 5 26.88 -20.41 -8.45
C ASN A 5 25.66 -21.18 -9.00
N MET A 6 25.89 -22.22 -9.82
CA MET A 6 24.80 -23.05 -10.34
C MET A 6 24.16 -23.92 -9.25
N ASN A 7 24.95 -24.40 -8.27
CA ASN A 7 24.43 -25.13 -7.12
C ASN A 7 23.60 -24.23 -6.19
N ILE A 8 24.04 -23.00 -5.92
CA ILE A 8 23.28 -22.04 -5.09
C ILE A 8 21.94 -21.67 -5.73
N ALA A 9 21.92 -21.44 -7.06
CA ALA A 9 20.68 -21.12 -7.76
C ALA A 9 19.68 -22.28 -7.75
N ASN A 10 20.15 -23.53 -7.90
CA ASN A 10 19.31 -24.72 -7.82
C ASN A 10 18.76 -24.93 -6.39
N ASP A 11 19.60 -24.74 -5.37
CA ASP A 11 19.21 -24.83 -3.95
C ASP A 11 18.14 -23.79 -3.57
N ILE A 12 18.29 -22.54 -4.02
CA ILE A 12 17.27 -21.49 -3.83
C ILE A 12 15.96 -21.88 -4.48
N LYS A 13 16.00 -22.40 -5.71
CA LYS A 13 14.79 -22.80 -6.43
C LYS A 13 14.06 -23.94 -5.70
N GLU A 14 14.78 -24.97 -5.27
CA GLU A 14 14.23 -26.08 -4.48
C GLU A 14 13.59 -25.57 -3.17
N LYS A 15 14.34 -24.76 -2.40
CA LYS A 15 13.84 -24.13 -1.16
C LYS A 15 12.56 -23.33 -1.39
N LEU A 16 12.46 -22.56 -2.49
CA LEU A 16 11.26 -21.79 -2.79
C LEU A 16 10.04 -22.66 -3.08
N HIS A 17 10.22 -23.83 -3.71
CA HIS A 17 9.15 -24.77 -4.01
C HIS A 17 8.69 -25.61 -2.80
N GLU A 18 9.53 -25.73 -1.76
CA GLU A 18 9.17 -26.43 -0.50
C GLU A 18 8.32 -25.57 0.45
N ILE A 19 8.26 -24.26 0.25
CA ILE A 19 7.51 -23.33 1.10
C ILE A 19 5.99 -23.47 0.87
N ASP A 20 5.21 -23.54 1.97
CA ASP A 20 3.75 -23.39 1.92
C ASP A 20 3.37 -21.92 1.68
N TRP A 21 3.24 -21.55 0.40
CA TRP A 21 2.78 -20.22 -0.02
C TRP A 21 1.28 -20.01 0.18
N ASP A 22 0.48 -21.03 0.48
CA ASP A 22 -0.93 -20.86 0.82
C ASP A 22 -1.09 -20.35 2.26
N PHE A 23 -0.06 -20.53 3.08
CA PHE A 23 -0.01 -20.19 4.51
C PHE A 23 -1.23 -20.75 5.26
N THR A 24 -1.49 -22.04 5.04
CA THR A 24 -2.70 -22.73 5.51
C THR A 24 -2.90 -22.68 7.03
N GLY A 25 -1.81 -22.58 7.79
CA GLY A 25 -1.82 -22.51 9.26
C GLY A 25 -1.82 -21.10 9.87
N SER A 26 -1.69 -20.02 9.09
CA SER A 26 -1.55 -18.69 9.67
C SER A 26 -2.90 -18.00 9.91
N SER A 27 -2.98 -17.23 11.00
CA SER A 27 -4.21 -16.49 11.39
C SER A 27 -4.33 -15.13 10.70
N ALA A 28 -5.54 -14.53 10.71
CA ALA A 28 -5.80 -13.23 10.11
C ALA A 28 -4.83 -12.13 10.58
N THR A 29 -4.56 -11.16 9.69
CA THR A 29 -3.63 -10.06 9.93
C THR A 29 -3.99 -9.26 11.19
N LYS A 30 -3.09 -9.27 12.19
CA LYS A 30 -3.19 -8.50 13.44
C LYS A 30 -2.06 -7.46 13.50
N GLY A 31 -2.07 -6.63 14.55
CA GLY A 31 -0.96 -5.72 14.85
C GLY A 31 -0.86 -4.54 13.88
N ILE A 32 0.38 -4.12 13.60
CA ILE A 32 0.71 -2.95 12.78
C ILE A 32 0.07 -2.93 11.39
N HIS A 33 -0.14 -4.09 10.76
CA HIS A 33 -0.78 -4.18 9.43
C HIS A 33 -2.30 -3.96 9.45
N SER A 34 -2.90 -3.85 10.65
CA SER A 34 -4.35 -3.66 10.88
C SER A 34 -4.73 -2.24 11.27
N ILE A 35 -3.78 -1.30 11.36
CA ILE A 35 -4.03 0.05 11.89
C ILE A 35 -4.85 0.95 10.95
N HIS A 36 -4.93 0.61 9.67
CA HIS A 36 -5.68 1.37 8.68
C HIS A 36 -6.33 0.43 7.63
N PRO A 37 -7.61 0.66 7.27
CA PRO A 37 -8.26 -0.09 6.22
C PRO A 37 -7.74 0.33 4.83
N TYR A 38 -7.06 -0.61 4.18
CA TYR A 38 -6.53 -0.44 2.83
C TYR A 38 -6.72 -1.78 2.10
N PRO A 39 -7.68 -1.92 1.17
CA PRO A 39 -7.96 -3.19 0.50
C PRO A 39 -6.87 -3.60 -0.50
N ALA A 40 -7.02 -4.81 -1.05
CA ALA A 40 -6.18 -5.36 -2.13
C ALA A 40 -4.68 -5.35 -1.79
N LYS A 41 -4.35 -5.87 -0.60
CA LYS A 41 -2.97 -6.06 -0.12
C LYS A 41 -2.62 -7.54 -0.11
N PHE A 42 -1.36 -7.89 -0.38
CA PHE A 42 -0.88 -9.20 0.06
C PHE A 42 -0.71 -9.24 1.57
N ILE A 43 -0.68 -10.47 2.08
CA ILE A 43 -0.47 -10.79 3.49
C ILE A 43 1.01 -10.58 3.88
N PRO A 44 1.32 -10.17 5.12
CA PRO A 44 2.71 -9.92 5.56
C PRO A 44 3.62 -11.14 5.50
N GLU A 45 3.06 -12.35 5.57
CA GLU A 45 3.83 -13.59 5.47
C GLU A 45 4.55 -13.72 4.13
N ILE A 46 4.01 -13.19 3.03
CA ILE A 46 4.67 -13.25 1.72
C ILE A 46 6.02 -12.51 1.72
N PRO A 47 6.08 -11.18 1.96
CA PRO A 47 7.37 -10.49 1.98
C PRO A 47 8.29 -11.02 3.08
N ARG A 48 7.77 -11.42 4.24
CA ARG A 48 8.59 -12.03 5.30
C ARG A 48 9.29 -13.29 4.81
N THR A 49 8.55 -14.21 4.22
CA THR A 49 9.08 -15.48 3.72
C THR A 49 10.03 -15.29 2.54
N ILE A 50 9.77 -14.32 1.66
CA ILE A 50 10.71 -13.96 0.58
C ILE A 50 12.04 -13.47 1.17
N LEU A 51 12.00 -12.59 2.16
CA LEU A 51 13.20 -12.07 2.83
C LEU A 51 13.97 -13.16 3.62
N ASP A 52 13.30 -14.22 4.08
CA ASP A 52 13.93 -15.39 4.71
C ASP A 52 14.49 -16.39 3.70
N ALA A 53 13.89 -16.45 2.50
CA ALA A 53 14.25 -17.41 1.47
C ALA A 53 15.44 -16.95 0.64
N LEU A 54 15.52 -15.65 0.34
CA LEU A 54 16.45 -15.08 -0.64
C LEU A 54 17.49 -14.17 0.02
N PRO A 55 18.76 -14.21 -0.41
CA PRO A 55 19.76 -13.29 0.11
C PRO A 55 19.51 -11.87 -0.40
N VAL A 56 19.54 -10.91 0.52
CA VAL A 56 19.56 -9.47 0.20
C VAL A 56 21.02 -9.01 0.16
N PRO A 57 21.54 -8.51 -0.98
CA PRO A 57 22.91 -8.00 -1.07
C PRO A 57 23.24 -6.95 0.00
N GLU A 58 24.42 -7.04 0.60
CA GLU A 58 24.85 -6.13 1.66
C GLU A 58 24.87 -4.66 1.22
N GLY A 59 24.58 -3.74 2.15
CA GLY A 59 24.59 -2.30 1.90
C GLY A 59 23.44 -1.79 1.01
N THR A 60 22.49 -2.66 0.65
CA THR A 60 21.35 -2.30 -0.20
C THR A 60 20.04 -2.12 0.59
N ALA A 61 19.01 -1.62 -0.09
CA ALA A 61 17.66 -1.47 0.43
C ALA A 61 16.67 -2.44 -0.24
N VAL A 62 15.52 -2.64 0.44
CA VAL A 62 14.35 -3.31 -0.13
C VAL A 62 13.39 -2.27 -0.71
N LEU A 63 12.99 -2.44 -1.97
CA LEU A 63 12.08 -1.56 -2.69
C LEU A 63 10.70 -2.18 -2.85
N ASP A 64 9.66 -1.38 -2.66
CA ASP A 64 8.32 -1.64 -3.18
C ASP A 64 7.87 -0.47 -4.08
N PRO A 65 7.83 -0.62 -5.42
CA PRO A 65 7.44 0.43 -6.36
C PRO A 65 5.92 0.72 -6.37
N PHE A 66 5.14 -0.04 -5.59
CA PHE A 66 3.69 0.11 -5.42
C PHE A 66 3.33 -0.10 -3.95
N CYS A 67 4.00 0.64 -3.06
CA CYS A 67 4.12 0.26 -1.65
C CYS A 67 2.78 0.19 -0.91
N GLY A 68 1.73 0.87 -1.39
CA GLY A 68 0.40 0.81 -0.81
C GLY A 68 0.44 1.13 0.68
N SER A 69 -0.09 0.24 1.50
CA SER A 69 -0.04 0.36 2.96
C SER A 69 1.30 -0.02 3.61
N GLY A 70 2.36 -0.23 2.82
CA GLY A 70 3.73 -0.47 3.31
C GLY A 70 3.94 -1.83 3.96
N THR A 71 3.31 -2.90 3.44
CA THR A 71 3.50 -4.24 4.01
C THR A 71 4.94 -4.73 3.82
N THR A 72 5.49 -4.64 2.60
CA THR A 72 6.90 -4.96 2.34
C THR A 72 7.84 -4.13 3.21
N LEU A 73 7.57 -2.82 3.33
CA LEU A 73 8.47 -1.91 4.03
C LEU A 73 8.58 -2.23 5.53
N VAL A 74 7.47 -2.56 6.18
CA VAL A 74 7.47 -2.98 7.58
C VAL A 74 8.22 -4.28 7.76
N GLU A 75 7.91 -5.29 6.96
CA GLU A 75 8.54 -6.63 7.10
C GLU A 75 10.04 -6.60 6.80
N ALA A 76 10.47 -5.75 5.86
CA ALA A 76 11.89 -5.51 5.58
C ALA A 76 12.61 -4.80 6.74
N GLN A 77 11.99 -3.78 7.34
CA GLN A 77 12.57 -3.12 8.52
C GLN A 77 12.66 -4.02 9.74
N SER A 78 11.63 -4.84 9.98
CA SER A 78 11.66 -5.86 11.04
C SER A 78 12.80 -6.89 10.86
N LYS A 79 13.39 -6.97 9.66
CA LYS A 79 14.55 -7.82 9.36
C LYS A 79 15.88 -7.07 9.23
N GLY A 80 15.93 -5.78 9.58
CA GLY A 80 17.20 -5.04 9.55
C GLY A 80 17.48 -4.29 8.24
N TYR A 81 16.55 -4.27 7.27
CA TYR A 81 16.80 -3.67 5.97
C TYR A 81 16.28 -2.23 5.85
N PRO A 82 17.09 -1.29 5.30
CA PRO A 82 16.59 -0.02 4.79
C PRO A 82 15.52 -0.23 3.73
N THR A 83 14.58 0.70 3.62
CA THR A 83 13.45 0.53 2.70
C THR A 83 13.18 1.75 1.84
N VAL A 84 12.71 1.49 0.62
CA VAL A 84 12.24 2.50 -0.32
C VAL A 84 10.83 2.09 -0.77
N GLY A 85 9.87 3.00 -0.66
CA GLY A 85 8.50 2.81 -1.12
C GLY A 85 8.11 3.89 -2.10
N VAL A 86 7.50 3.50 -3.22
CA VAL A 86 6.87 4.43 -4.17
C VAL A 86 5.37 4.16 -4.20
N ASP A 87 4.56 5.20 -4.13
CA ASP A 87 3.14 5.09 -4.45
C ASP A 87 2.60 6.42 -5.01
N LEU A 88 1.63 6.33 -5.90
CA LEU A 88 0.92 7.48 -6.43
C LEU A 88 -0.05 8.05 -5.39
N ASN A 89 -0.65 7.20 -4.57
CA ASN A 89 -1.71 7.57 -3.64
C ASN A 89 -1.11 8.19 -2.36
N PRO A 90 -1.40 9.47 -2.03
CA PRO A 90 -0.86 10.11 -0.83
C PRO A 90 -1.33 9.46 0.47
N ILE A 91 -2.50 8.79 0.47
CA ILE A 91 -2.98 8.04 1.63
C ILE A 91 -2.13 6.78 1.83
N ALA A 92 -1.76 6.09 0.75
CA ALA A 92 -0.83 4.95 0.79
C ALA A 92 0.53 5.38 1.35
N CYS A 93 1.08 6.47 0.82
CA CYS A 93 2.33 7.04 1.32
C CYS A 93 2.25 7.45 2.79
N LEU A 94 1.15 8.06 3.23
CA LEU A 94 0.94 8.43 4.63
C LEU A 94 0.91 7.20 5.54
N ILE A 95 0.17 6.15 5.16
CA ILE A 95 0.12 4.88 5.90
C ILE A 95 1.54 4.29 5.99
N SER A 96 2.24 4.20 4.86
CA SER A 96 3.60 3.66 4.79
C SER A 96 4.55 4.45 5.68
N LYS A 97 4.58 5.79 5.57
CA LYS A 97 5.41 6.67 6.41
C LYS A 97 5.19 6.43 7.89
N VAL A 98 3.94 6.35 8.34
CA VAL A 98 3.63 6.17 9.76
C VAL A 98 3.96 4.76 10.23
N LYS A 99 3.70 3.72 9.43
CA LYS A 99 4.03 2.33 9.79
C LYS A 99 5.53 2.05 9.86
N THR A 100 6.33 2.85 9.18
CA THR A 100 7.80 2.72 9.16
C THR A 100 8.50 3.69 10.10
N ASN A 101 7.77 4.31 11.04
CA ASN A 101 8.32 5.25 12.00
C ASN A 101 7.66 5.07 13.38
N THR A 102 8.40 5.43 14.43
CA THR A 102 7.89 5.43 15.80
C THR A 102 7.08 6.71 16.07
N LEU A 103 6.00 6.58 16.85
CA LEU A 103 5.27 7.71 17.41
C LEU A 103 5.84 8.08 18.79
N PRO A 104 5.82 9.37 19.18
CA PRO A 104 6.29 9.79 20.49
C PRO A 104 5.35 9.29 21.60
N SER A 105 5.88 9.13 22.81
CA SER A 105 5.15 8.64 23.98
C SER A 105 3.96 9.52 24.40
N ASP A 106 3.99 10.82 24.09
CA ASP A 106 2.91 11.78 24.35
C ASP A 106 1.87 11.88 23.22
N PHE A 107 1.98 11.05 22.17
CA PHE A 107 1.12 11.11 20.98
C PHE A 107 -0.39 11.13 21.29
N VAL A 108 -0.83 10.30 22.25
CA VAL A 108 -2.25 10.23 22.64
C VAL A 108 -2.68 11.51 23.36
N ASN A 109 -1.84 12.09 24.22
CA ASN A 109 -2.14 13.35 24.91
C ASN A 109 -2.31 14.49 23.88
N ILE A 110 -1.44 14.55 22.88
CA ILE A 110 -1.56 15.53 21.78
C ILE A 110 -2.88 15.34 21.00
N ALA A 111 -3.31 14.09 20.79
CA ALA A 111 -4.60 13.81 20.17
C ALA A 111 -5.79 14.32 21.01
N GLU A 112 -5.75 14.11 22.32
CA GLU A 112 -6.76 14.60 23.27
C GLU A 112 -6.82 16.13 23.29
N GLU A 113 -5.67 16.79 23.28
CA GLU A 113 -5.61 18.24 23.18
C GLU A 113 -6.21 18.77 21.87
N CYS A 114 -5.92 18.12 20.73
CA CYS A 114 -6.52 18.47 19.45
C CYS A 114 -8.05 18.33 19.49
N ILE A 115 -8.57 17.26 20.10
CA ILE A 115 -10.02 17.10 20.32
C ILE A 115 -10.56 18.23 21.20
N GLY A 116 -9.89 18.54 22.30
CA GLY A 116 -10.32 19.57 23.25
C GLY A 116 -10.40 20.96 22.63
N ARG A 117 -9.43 21.32 21.78
CA ARG A 117 -9.45 22.56 20.99
C ARG A 117 -10.52 22.53 19.90
N ALA A 118 -10.62 21.42 19.17
CA ALA A 118 -11.59 21.25 18.08
C ALA A 118 -13.05 21.38 18.58
N LYS A 119 -13.38 20.80 19.74
CA LYS A 119 -14.71 20.90 20.35
C LYS A 119 -15.12 22.32 20.75
N LYS A 120 -14.15 23.21 21.00
CA LYS A 120 -14.38 24.62 21.34
C LYS A 120 -14.39 25.53 20.10
N ASN A 121 -14.05 24.99 18.94
CA ASN A 121 -13.92 25.74 17.71
C ASN A 121 -15.29 25.89 17.01
N ASN A 122 -15.82 27.11 17.02
CA ASN A 122 -17.09 27.47 16.40
C ASN A 122 -16.91 28.10 15.01
N ASN A 123 -15.70 28.12 14.46
CA ASN A 123 -15.47 28.74 13.15
C ASN A 123 -16.17 27.94 12.07
N GLU A 124 -16.76 28.66 11.11
CA GLU A 124 -17.19 28.08 9.85
C GLU A 124 -15.95 27.65 9.07
N ILE A 125 -15.90 26.37 8.69
CA ILE A 125 -14.82 25.85 7.87
C ILE A 125 -15.42 25.50 6.52
N ASN A 126 -15.06 26.29 5.52
CA ASN A 126 -15.47 26.07 4.15
C ASN A 126 -14.36 25.32 3.42
N LYS A 127 -14.47 24.00 3.34
CA LYS A 127 -13.61 23.18 2.48
C LYS A 127 -14.45 22.72 1.30
N GLU A 128 -14.07 23.13 0.10
CA GLU A 128 -14.78 22.73 -1.13
C GLU A 128 -14.50 21.27 -1.43
N ILE A 129 -15.38 20.38 -0.96
CA ILE A 129 -15.33 18.95 -1.23
C ILE A 129 -16.52 18.57 -2.13
N PRO A 130 -16.26 18.02 -3.34
CA PRO A 130 -17.33 17.60 -4.25
C PRO A 130 -18.32 16.62 -3.63
N ASN A 131 -19.61 16.94 -3.74
CA ASN A 131 -20.74 16.15 -3.24
C ASN A 131 -20.67 15.83 -1.74
N VAL A 132 -20.03 16.67 -0.92
CA VAL A 132 -19.81 16.38 0.51
C VAL A 132 -21.11 16.10 1.28
N ASN A 133 -22.19 16.84 1.00
CA ASN A 133 -23.50 16.67 1.65
C ASN A 133 -24.16 15.31 1.37
N HIS A 134 -23.81 14.67 0.24
CA HIS A 134 -24.29 13.33 -0.06
C HIS A 134 -23.59 12.27 0.82
N TRP A 135 -22.31 12.49 1.14
CA TRP A 135 -21.47 11.51 1.83
C TRP A 135 -21.30 11.76 3.33
N PHE A 136 -21.53 12.97 3.81
CA PHE A 136 -21.31 13.33 5.21
C PHE A 136 -22.45 14.23 5.71
N LYS A 137 -22.95 13.93 6.91
CA LYS A 137 -23.87 14.83 7.64
C LYS A 137 -23.14 16.12 8.01
N VAL A 138 -23.86 17.24 8.06
CA VAL A 138 -23.29 18.59 8.29
C VAL A 138 -22.51 18.68 9.61
N ASP A 139 -23.01 18.07 10.67
CA ASP A 139 -22.33 18.04 11.98
C ASP A 139 -20.99 17.25 11.92
N ILE A 140 -20.96 16.16 11.15
CA ILE A 140 -19.75 15.38 10.90
C ILE A 140 -18.76 16.15 10.05
N GLN A 141 -19.22 16.85 9.01
CA GLN A 141 -18.36 17.72 8.19
C GLN A 141 -17.67 18.76 9.06
N HIS A 142 -18.42 19.45 9.92
CA HIS A 142 -17.87 20.44 10.86
C HIS A 142 -16.84 19.80 11.79
N ALA A 143 -17.16 18.67 12.42
CA ALA A 143 -16.26 17.97 13.33
C ALA A 143 -14.94 17.52 12.67
N ILE A 144 -14.99 16.98 11.45
CA ILE A 144 -13.79 16.60 10.70
C ILE A 144 -12.98 17.86 10.37
N SER A 145 -13.63 18.90 9.86
CA SER A 145 -12.99 20.16 9.50
C SER A 145 -12.22 20.79 10.67
N VAL A 146 -12.84 20.95 11.84
CA VAL A 146 -12.17 21.55 13.01
C VAL A 146 -11.02 20.68 13.49
N LEU A 147 -11.17 19.36 13.42
CA LEU A 147 -10.12 18.43 13.83
C LEU A 147 -8.93 18.45 12.86
N VAL A 148 -9.17 18.53 11.55
CA VAL A 148 -8.09 18.75 10.54
C VAL A 148 -7.36 20.05 10.85
N SER A 149 -8.08 21.14 11.11
CA SER A 149 -7.47 22.43 11.44
C SER A 149 -6.56 22.36 12.68
N GLU A 150 -6.97 21.64 13.73
CA GLU A 150 -6.15 21.46 14.92
C GLU A 150 -4.95 20.53 14.70
N ILE A 151 -5.12 19.47 13.92
CA ILE A 151 -4.02 18.54 13.55
C ILE A 151 -2.98 19.28 12.70
N ASP A 152 -3.39 20.14 11.79
CA ASP A 152 -2.49 20.88 10.90
C ASP A 152 -1.62 21.90 11.63
N LYS A 153 -2.01 22.32 12.84
CA LYS A 153 -1.22 23.19 13.72
C LYS A 153 -0.13 22.44 14.48
N VAL A 154 -0.15 21.10 14.52
CA VAL A 154 0.88 20.31 15.21
C VAL A 154 2.19 20.41 14.44
N GLU A 155 3.24 20.97 15.07
CA GLU A 155 4.53 21.27 14.40
C GLU A 155 5.29 20.01 13.98
N HIS A 156 5.41 19.03 14.89
CA HIS A 156 6.23 17.84 14.65
C HIS A 156 5.60 16.93 13.58
N GLU A 157 6.30 16.74 12.47
CA GLU A 157 5.76 16.05 11.28
C GLU A 157 5.32 14.61 11.60
N THR A 158 6.12 13.84 12.34
CA THR A 158 5.79 12.45 12.68
C THR A 158 4.48 12.36 13.48
N THR A 159 4.31 13.27 14.44
CA THR A 159 3.10 13.36 15.26
C THR A 159 1.91 13.76 14.41
N ARG A 160 2.06 14.83 13.60
CA ARG A 160 1.02 15.30 12.67
C ARG A 160 0.60 14.21 11.69
N ASN A 161 1.55 13.47 11.11
CA ASN A 161 1.26 12.35 10.21
C ASN A 161 0.52 11.21 10.92
N GLY A 162 0.90 10.87 12.16
CA GLY A 162 0.17 9.90 12.99
C GLY A 162 -1.28 10.31 13.22
N LEU A 163 -1.53 11.57 13.59
CA LEU A 163 -2.87 12.10 13.79
C LEU A 163 -3.67 12.12 12.47
N ARG A 164 -3.08 12.59 11.37
CA ARG A 164 -3.72 12.54 10.04
C ARG A 164 -4.06 11.11 9.63
N LEU A 165 -3.21 10.13 9.94
CA LEU A 165 -3.49 8.73 9.66
C LEU A 165 -4.67 8.21 10.52
N ALA A 166 -4.70 8.52 11.81
CA ALA A 166 -5.80 8.16 12.69
C ALA A 166 -7.14 8.72 12.17
N LEU A 167 -7.17 10.00 11.80
CA LEU A 167 -8.34 10.62 11.20
C LEU A 167 -8.71 9.97 9.87
N SER A 168 -7.73 9.76 8.98
CA SER A 168 -7.94 9.06 7.72
C SER A 168 -8.64 7.73 7.96
N SER A 169 -8.18 6.93 8.92
CA SER A 169 -8.67 5.57 9.19
C SER A 169 -10.17 5.50 9.48
N ILE A 170 -10.77 6.57 10.02
CA ILE A 170 -12.18 6.60 10.42
C ILE A 170 -13.11 7.23 9.38
N ILE A 171 -12.60 7.89 8.33
CA ILE A 171 -13.41 8.67 7.37
C ILE A 171 -14.58 7.87 6.81
N VAL A 172 -14.34 6.63 6.35
CA VAL A 172 -15.41 5.78 5.80
C VAL A 172 -16.44 5.41 6.88
N ARG A 173 -15.99 5.14 8.11
CA ARG A 173 -16.87 4.77 9.23
C ARG A 173 -17.84 5.88 9.62
N VAL A 174 -17.41 7.14 9.54
CA VAL A 174 -18.24 8.32 9.86
C VAL A 174 -18.94 8.91 8.64
N SER A 175 -18.75 8.34 7.45
CA SER A 175 -19.44 8.74 6.21
C SER A 175 -20.62 7.83 5.90
N ASN A 176 -21.44 8.24 4.93
CA ASN A 176 -22.48 7.41 4.32
C ASN A 176 -21.91 6.31 3.41
N GLN A 177 -20.61 6.24 3.13
CA GLN A 177 -20.04 5.14 2.33
C GLN A 177 -20.11 3.82 3.07
N GLU A 178 -20.81 2.83 2.51
CA GLU A 178 -21.09 1.55 3.16
C GLU A 178 -19.86 0.87 3.76
N SER A 179 -18.80 0.68 2.97
CA SER A 179 -17.56 0.09 3.45
C SER A 179 -16.34 0.56 2.65
N ASP A 180 -15.14 0.19 3.12
CA ASP A 180 -13.89 0.43 2.41
C ASP A 180 -13.79 -0.34 1.09
N THR A 181 -14.70 -1.28 0.82
CA THR A 181 -14.69 -2.10 -0.41
C THR A 181 -15.97 -2.00 -1.21
N ARG A 182 -17.00 -1.30 -0.70
CA ARG A 182 -18.25 -1.03 -1.41
C ARG A 182 -18.56 0.47 -1.47
N TYR A 183 -18.49 1.02 -2.68
CA TYR A 183 -18.80 2.42 -2.95
C TYR A 183 -20.31 2.61 -3.19
N ALA A 184 -21.08 2.55 -2.11
CA ALA A 184 -22.51 2.81 -2.08
C ALA A 184 -22.84 3.69 -0.87
N ALA A 185 -23.83 4.58 -1.02
CA ALA A 185 -24.30 5.41 0.09
C ALA A 185 -25.38 4.68 0.89
N ILE A 186 -25.18 4.59 2.19
CA ILE A 186 -26.16 4.13 3.18
C ILE A 186 -26.26 5.16 4.30
N GLU A 187 -27.42 5.26 4.93
CA GLU A 187 -27.54 6.07 6.13
C GLU A 187 -26.93 5.31 7.32
N LYS A 188 -25.93 5.92 7.96
CA LYS A 188 -25.31 5.39 9.18
C LYS A 188 -25.76 6.16 10.40
N ASN A 189 -25.98 5.44 11.50
CA ASN A 189 -26.27 6.02 12.80
C ASN A 189 -24.98 6.52 13.49
N VAL A 190 -24.39 7.57 12.93
CA VAL A 190 -23.20 8.27 13.44
C VAL A 190 -23.46 9.77 13.56
N THR A 191 -22.78 10.41 14.50
CA THR A 191 -22.84 11.85 14.82
C THR A 191 -21.44 12.45 14.93
N LYS A 192 -21.35 13.77 15.10
CA LYS A 192 -20.08 14.46 15.42
C LYS A 192 -19.30 13.87 16.60
N GLU A 193 -19.96 13.37 17.65
CA GLU A 193 -19.25 12.78 18.80
C GLU A 193 -18.57 11.46 18.45
N ASN A 194 -19.08 10.74 17.44
CA ASN A 194 -18.42 9.56 16.91
C ASN A 194 -17.13 9.90 16.18
N VAL A 195 -17.01 11.09 15.56
CA VAL A 195 -15.76 11.54 14.93
C VAL A 195 -14.65 11.60 15.96
N PHE A 196 -14.87 12.35 17.06
CA PHE A 196 -13.86 12.51 18.10
C PHE A 196 -13.53 11.21 18.84
N SER A 197 -14.54 10.41 19.19
CA SER A 197 -14.32 9.15 19.90
C SER A 197 -13.63 8.10 19.02
N TYR A 198 -14.02 7.94 17.76
CA TYR A 198 -13.34 7.00 16.85
C TYR A 198 -11.93 7.46 16.52
N PHE A 199 -11.70 8.77 16.40
CA PHE A 199 -10.37 9.33 16.21
C PHE A 199 -9.46 9.01 17.41
N LEU A 200 -9.91 9.24 18.64
CA LEU A 200 -9.13 8.93 19.84
C LEU A 200 -8.78 7.44 19.92
N VAL A 201 -9.76 6.55 19.66
CA VAL A 201 -9.53 5.10 19.62
C VAL A 201 -8.53 4.72 18.53
N ALA A 202 -8.57 5.37 17.36
CA ALA A 202 -7.58 5.16 16.32
C ALA A 202 -6.17 5.62 16.76
N CYS A 203 -6.05 6.77 17.44
CA CYS A 203 -4.78 7.24 17.99
C CYS A 203 -4.21 6.29 19.04
N GLN A 204 -5.05 5.78 19.96
CA GLN A 204 -4.65 4.79 20.96
C GLN A 204 -4.14 3.51 20.29
N LYS A 205 -4.84 3.03 19.25
CA LYS A 205 -4.41 1.87 18.46
C LYS A 205 -3.06 2.11 17.77
N LEU A 206 -2.82 3.30 17.22
CA LEU A 206 -1.53 3.65 16.63
C LEU A 206 -0.42 3.65 17.69
N SER A 207 -0.64 4.31 18.84
CA SER A 207 0.31 4.36 19.94
C SER A 207 0.68 2.97 20.47
N GLN A 208 -0.29 2.04 20.51
CA GLN A 208 -0.07 0.66 20.94
C GLN A 208 0.90 -0.09 20.02
N TYR A 209 0.82 0.13 18.71
CA TYR A 209 1.59 -0.63 17.71
C TYR A 209 2.82 0.08 17.16
N LEU A 210 2.97 1.38 17.42
CA LEU A 210 4.06 2.21 16.87
C LEU A 210 4.85 2.92 17.97
N GLY A 211 4.92 2.34 19.17
CA GLY A 211 5.72 2.90 20.27
C GLY A 211 7.22 2.96 19.97
N GLU A 212 7.99 3.54 20.89
CA GLU A 212 9.41 3.87 20.70
C GLU A 212 10.32 2.67 20.40
N ASN A 213 9.89 1.44 20.73
CA ASN A 213 10.62 0.19 20.50
C ASN A 213 10.12 -0.61 19.28
N LEU A 214 9.53 0.07 18.28
CA LEU A 214 8.94 -0.60 17.11
C LEU A 214 9.93 -1.46 16.31
N PHE A 215 11.14 -0.93 16.11
CA PHE A 215 12.22 -1.59 15.40
C PHE A 215 13.47 -1.54 16.28
N GLU A 216 14.19 -2.65 16.42
CA GLU A 216 15.43 -2.71 17.22
C GLU A 216 16.48 -1.69 16.73
N ASN A 217 16.49 -1.40 15.42
CA ASN A 217 17.37 -0.42 14.80
C ASN A 217 16.55 0.64 14.06
N LYS A 218 16.89 1.93 14.25
CA LYS A 218 16.33 3.03 13.46
C LYS A 218 16.90 2.98 12.05
N LEU A 219 16.25 2.21 11.18
CA LEU A 219 16.64 2.07 9.78
C LEU A 219 16.06 3.19 8.94
N SER A 220 16.78 3.59 7.90
CA SER A 220 16.30 4.63 6.99
C SER A 220 15.14 4.11 6.13
N THR A 221 14.07 4.92 6.05
CA THR A 221 12.97 4.71 5.11
C THR A 221 12.85 5.91 4.18
N GLN A 222 12.73 5.64 2.89
CA GLN A 222 12.38 6.65 1.89
C GLN A 222 10.99 6.35 1.33
N ILE A 223 10.07 7.30 1.43
CA ILE A 223 8.74 7.21 0.80
C ILE A 223 8.63 8.29 -0.28
N ILE A 224 8.40 7.88 -1.52
CA ILE A 224 8.27 8.74 -2.69
C ILE A 224 6.80 8.74 -3.11
N ASN A 225 6.12 9.87 -2.95
CA ASN A 225 4.75 10.03 -3.42
C ASN A 225 4.76 10.56 -4.86
N LYS A 226 4.74 9.65 -5.83
CA LYS A 226 4.87 9.93 -7.26
C LYS A 226 4.30 8.77 -8.07
N SER A 227 3.85 9.02 -9.29
CA SER A 227 3.62 7.94 -10.25
C SER A 227 4.93 7.18 -10.48
N ILE A 228 4.91 5.84 -10.38
CA ILE A 228 6.10 5.03 -10.66
C ILE A 228 6.63 5.24 -12.09
N LEU A 229 5.76 5.60 -13.04
CA LEU A 229 6.12 5.85 -14.43
C LEU A 229 6.93 7.14 -14.61
N GLU A 230 6.93 8.00 -13.59
CA GLU A 230 7.69 9.26 -13.58
C GLU A 230 8.92 9.18 -12.67
N VAL A 231 9.07 8.09 -11.89
CA VAL A 231 10.23 7.89 -11.02
C VAL A 231 11.46 7.59 -11.88
N THR A 232 12.57 8.26 -11.57
CA THR A 232 13.86 8.02 -12.21
C THR A 232 14.83 7.39 -11.22
N PRO A 233 15.95 6.79 -11.69
CA PRO A 233 16.97 6.25 -10.79
C PRO A 233 17.51 7.26 -9.77
N SER A 234 17.57 8.56 -10.11
CA SER A 234 18.04 9.60 -9.19
C SER A 234 17.08 9.88 -8.03
N ASP A 235 15.80 9.53 -8.18
CA ASP A 235 14.83 9.64 -7.08
C ASP A 235 15.12 8.61 -5.97
N ILE A 236 15.77 7.48 -6.30
CA ILE A 236 16.06 6.38 -5.37
C ILE A 236 17.46 6.54 -4.79
N LYS A 237 17.55 6.88 -3.50
CA LYS A 237 18.81 7.31 -2.87
C LYS A 237 19.75 6.16 -2.44
N LYS A 238 19.31 4.92 -2.55
CA LYS A 238 20.07 3.74 -2.13
C LYS A 238 20.06 2.67 -3.22
N PRO A 239 21.16 1.92 -3.38
CA PRO A 239 21.15 0.75 -4.25
C PRO A 239 20.11 -0.26 -3.76
N ILE A 240 19.40 -0.91 -4.69
CA ILE A 240 18.33 -1.86 -4.37
C ILE A 240 18.83 -3.28 -4.52
N GLY A 241 18.74 -4.07 -3.45
CA GLY A 241 19.11 -5.49 -3.46
C GLY A 241 17.93 -6.40 -3.71
N MET A 242 16.73 -5.95 -3.35
CA MET A 242 15.51 -6.73 -3.49
C MET A 242 14.32 -5.83 -3.75
N VAL A 243 13.45 -6.26 -4.66
CA VAL A 243 12.13 -5.69 -4.87
C VAL A 243 11.10 -6.73 -4.45
N ILE A 244 10.11 -6.35 -3.63
CA ILE A 244 8.97 -7.21 -3.29
C ILE A 244 7.70 -6.39 -3.43
N THR A 245 6.85 -6.77 -4.38
CA THR A 245 5.74 -5.90 -4.78
C THR A 245 4.54 -6.65 -5.32
N SER A 246 3.38 -5.99 -5.26
CA SER A 246 2.17 -6.41 -5.95
C SER A 246 1.65 -5.21 -6.74
N PRO A 247 1.94 -5.15 -8.05
CA PRO A 247 1.54 -4.02 -8.86
C PRO A 247 0.02 -3.96 -8.98
N PRO A 248 -0.58 -2.76 -9.14
CA PRO A 248 -1.97 -2.66 -9.54
C PRO A 248 -2.12 -3.26 -10.95
N TYR A 249 -3.09 -4.16 -11.13
CA TYR A 249 -3.40 -4.77 -12.42
C TYR A 249 -4.85 -4.49 -12.82
N PRO A 250 -5.16 -4.53 -14.14
CA PRO A 250 -6.48 -4.14 -14.64
C PRO A 250 -7.63 -4.83 -13.92
N ASN A 251 -8.59 -4.02 -13.45
CA ASN A 251 -9.80 -4.41 -12.72
C ASN A 251 -9.56 -5.06 -11.33
N ALA A 252 -8.39 -4.84 -10.71
CA ALA A 252 -8.13 -5.28 -9.34
C ALA A 252 -8.93 -4.47 -8.30
N TYR A 253 -8.77 -3.15 -8.32
CA TYR A 253 -9.39 -2.20 -7.38
C TYR A 253 -9.19 -0.76 -7.86
N GLU A 254 -10.07 0.17 -7.45
CA GLU A 254 -9.95 1.60 -7.79
C GLU A 254 -9.48 2.39 -6.56
N TYR A 255 -8.17 2.43 -6.28
CA TYR A 255 -7.67 3.02 -5.03
C TYR A 255 -8.01 4.51 -4.92
N TRP A 256 -8.00 5.25 -6.04
CA TRP A 256 -8.41 6.67 -6.02
C TRP A 256 -9.84 6.83 -5.49
N LEU A 257 -10.80 6.02 -5.99
CA LEU A 257 -12.23 6.18 -5.74
C LEU A 257 -12.56 5.98 -4.27
N TYR A 258 -12.00 4.93 -3.68
CA TYR A 258 -12.28 4.54 -2.29
C TYR A 258 -11.52 5.40 -1.27
N HIS A 259 -10.44 6.05 -1.67
CA HIS A 259 -9.67 6.94 -0.81
C HIS A 259 -9.94 8.44 -1.06
N LYS A 260 -10.75 8.82 -2.05
CA LYS A 260 -10.96 10.24 -2.43
C LYS A 260 -11.42 11.16 -1.30
N TYR A 261 -12.34 10.70 -0.44
CA TYR A 261 -12.78 11.53 0.69
C TYR A 261 -11.72 11.64 1.78
N ARG A 262 -10.87 10.61 1.94
CA ARG A 262 -9.69 10.72 2.82
C ARG A 262 -8.71 11.74 2.26
N MET A 263 -8.49 11.75 0.94
CA MET A 263 -7.64 12.71 0.24
C MET A 263 -8.15 14.14 0.40
N TRP A 264 -9.41 14.40 0.02
CA TRP A 264 -10.02 15.72 0.17
C TRP A 264 -9.97 16.23 1.61
N TRP A 265 -10.35 15.43 2.60
CA TRP A 265 -10.32 15.85 4.00
C TRP A 265 -8.91 16.23 4.46
N LEU A 266 -7.88 15.52 4.02
CA LEU A 266 -6.48 15.81 4.35
C LEU A 266 -5.80 16.84 3.43
N GLY A 267 -6.53 17.41 2.47
CA GLY A 267 -6.01 18.47 1.58
C GLY A 267 -5.20 17.97 0.38
N TYR A 268 -5.32 16.69 0.03
CA TYR A 268 -4.77 16.14 -1.21
C TYR A 268 -5.79 16.23 -2.35
N ASP A 269 -5.32 16.33 -3.60
CA ASP A 269 -6.18 16.27 -4.78
C ASP A 269 -6.33 14.82 -5.28
N PRO A 270 -7.52 14.20 -5.15
CA PRO A 270 -7.76 12.85 -5.66
C PRO A 270 -7.79 12.77 -7.18
N ASN A 271 -7.90 13.89 -7.91
CA ASN A 271 -7.90 13.85 -9.37
C ASN A 271 -6.53 13.52 -9.94
N GLU A 272 -5.44 13.97 -9.31
CA GLU A 272 -4.07 13.60 -9.69
C GLU A 272 -3.86 12.08 -9.63
N VAL A 273 -4.38 11.44 -8.58
CA VAL A 273 -4.33 9.99 -8.44
C VAL A 273 -5.22 9.32 -9.48
N LYS A 274 -6.43 9.82 -9.66
CA LYS A 274 -7.41 9.27 -10.63
C LYS A 274 -6.85 9.22 -12.04
N THR A 275 -6.14 10.27 -12.49
CA THR A 275 -5.64 10.36 -13.86
C THR A 275 -4.47 9.43 -14.13
N SER A 276 -3.62 9.21 -13.13
CA SER A 276 -2.34 8.52 -13.29
C SER A 276 -2.33 7.09 -12.74
N GLU A 277 -3.43 6.62 -12.16
CA GLU A 277 -3.54 5.27 -11.62
C GLU A 277 -3.46 4.19 -12.72
N ILE A 278 -2.47 3.30 -12.58
CA ILE A 278 -2.29 2.12 -13.42
C ILE A 278 -3.42 1.12 -13.10
N GLY A 279 -4.01 0.52 -14.14
CA GLY A 279 -4.99 -0.55 -13.96
C GLY A 279 -6.40 -0.10 -13.50
N ALA A 280 -6.62 1.21 -13.32
CA ALA A 280 -7.91 1.76 -12.89
C ALA A 280 -9.03 1.39 -13.87
N ARG A 281 -10.14 0.83 -13.35
CA ARG A 281 -11.26 0.34 -14.18
C ARG A 281 -11.76 1.41 -15.13
N ALA A 282 -12.00 2.63 -14.67
CA ALA A 282 -12.47 3.73 -15.51
C ALA A 282 -11.64 3.96 -16.79
N HIS A 283 -10.33 3.63 -16.79
CA HIS A 283 -9.47 3.78 -17.96
C HIS A 283 -9.77 2.77 -19.07
N TYR A 284 -10.29 1.59 -18.74
CA TYR A 284 -10.60 0.51 -19.69
C TYR A 284 -12.03 0.56 -20.24
N PHE A 285 -12.90 1.44 -19.72
CA PHE A 285 -14.32 1.49 -20.13
C PHE A 285 -14.74 2.85 -20.75
N LYS A 286 -13.80 3.79 -20.95
CA LYS A 286 -14.06 5.08 -21.63
C LYS A 286 -13.97 4.96 -23.16
N LYS A 287 -14.44 5.98 -23.90
CA LYS A 287 -14.49 5.96 -25.39
C LYS A 287 -13.12 5.72 -26.07
N ASN A 288 -12.03 6.23 -25.48
CA ASN A 288 -10.64 5.92 -25.85
C ASN A 288 -10.03 5.06 -24.72
N HIS A 289 -10.48 3.82 -24.61
CA HIS A 289 -10.09 2.96 -23.50
C HIS A 289 -8.64 2.50 -23.60
N GLN A 290 -8.00 2.31 -22.45
CA GLN A 290 -6.78 1.53 -22.36
C GLN A 290 -7.04 0.08 -22.76
N THR A 291 -5.99 -0.57 -23.23
CA THR A 291 -5.95 -1.95 -23.66
C THR A 291 -4.95 -2.72 -22.80
N ILE A 292 -4.88 -4.04 -23.00
CA ILE A 292 -3.81 -4.83 -22.36
C ILE A 292 -2.42 -4.35 -22.82
N ASP A 293 -2.28 -3.81 -24.03
CA ASP A 293 -0.99 -3.36 -24.54
C ASP A 293 -0.52 -2.07 -23.88
N ASP A 294 -1.45 -1.18 -23.50
CA ASP A 294 -1.13 -0.03 -22.63
C ASP A 294 -0.62 -0.51 -21.26
N PHE A 295 -1.26 -1.52 -20.67
CA PHE A 295 -0.80 -2.11 -19.40
C PHE A 295 0.59 -2.74 -19.56
N LYS A 296 0.84 -3.51 -20.62
CA LYS A 296 2.16 -4.09 -20.91
C LYS A 296 3.22 -3.00 -21.03
N LEU A 297 2.93 -1.90 -21.73
CA LEU A 297 3.85 -0.76 -21.87
C LEU A 297 4.16 -0.11 -20.52
N GLN A 298 3.15 0.05 -19.66
CA GLN A 298 3.34 0.58 -18.30
C GLN A 298 4.25 -0.33 -17.46
N ILE A 299 4.01 -1.65 -17.49
CA ILE A 299 4.86 -2.61 -16.77
C ILE A 299 6.27 -2.68 -17.37
N ASP A 300 6.42 -2.58 -18.69
CA ASP A 300 7.70 -2.52 -19.37
C ASP A 300 8.55 -1.33 -18.91
N ASN A 301 7.95 -0.14 -18.79
CA ASN A 301 8.63 1.05 -18.23
C ASN A 301 9.05 0.84 -16.77
N VAL A 302 8.20 0.16 -15.97
CA VAL A 302 8.55 -0.19 -14.59
C VAL A 302 9.73 -1.16 -14.58
N MET A 303 9.74 -2.19 -15.43
CA MET A 303 10.86 -3.14 -15.55
C MET A 303 12.16 -2.44 -15.96
N GLU A 304 12.09 -1.45 -16.86
CA GLU A 304 13.24 -0.62 -17.22
C GLU A 304 13.81 0.15 -16.02
N LEU A 305 12.95 0.76 -15.20
CA LEU A 305 13.39 1.42 -13.97
C LEU A 305 14.02 0.41 -13.00
N LEU A 306 13.36 -0.72 -12.76
CA LEU A 306 13.82 -1.73 -11.81
C LEU A 306 15.19 -2.28 -12.21
N THR A 307 15.42 -2.57 -13.49
CA THR A 307 16.74 -3.04 -13.97
C THR A 307 17.83 -1.99 -13.83
N LYS A 308 17.52 -0.68 -13.83
CA LYS A 308 18.49 0.38 -13.59
C LYS A 308 18.87 0.53 -12.11
N VAL A 309 17.96 0.25 -11.18
CA VAL A 309 18.18 0.52 -9.74
C VAL A 309 18.54 -0.71 -8.91
N VAL A 310 18.16 -1.91 -9.38
CA VAL A 310 18.52 -3.17 -8.73
C VAL A 310 19.98 -3.50 -9.02
N VAL A 311 20.75 -3.91 -8.02
CA VAL A 311 22.15 -4.32 -8.18
C VAL A 311 22.27 -5.71 -8.84
N SER A 312 23.43 -6.03 -9.39
CA SER A 312 23.69 -7.40 -9.87
C SER A 312 23.51 -8.42 -8.76
N SER A 313 23.00 -9.61 -9.11
CA SER A 313 22.53 -10.67 -8.20
C SER A 313 21.31 -10.31 -7.34
N GLY A 314 20.78 -9.08 -7.45
CA GLY A 314 19.56 -8.66 -6.75
C GLY A 314 18.29 -9.32 -7.29
N TYR A 315 17.28 -9.42 -6.44
CA TYR A 315 16.03 -10.12 -6.76
C TYR A 315 14.87 -9.17 -7.01
N ILE A 316 13.96 -9.54 -7.92
CA ILE A 316 12.71 -8.82 -8.17
C ILE A 316 11.56 -9.81 -8.03
N CYS A 317 10.73 -9.61 -7.02
CA CYS A 317 9.65 -10.52 -6.65
C CYS A 317 8.30 -9.85 -6.86
N PHE A 318 7.51 -10.39 -7.78
CA PHE A 318 6.15 -9.95 -8.08
C PHE A 318 5.13 -10.91 -7.51
N VAL A 319 4.07 -10.36 -6.90
CA VAL A 319 2.86 -11.10 -6.52
C VAL A 319 1.70 -10.57 -7.34
N VAL A 320 1.20 -11.37 -8.28
CA VAL A 320 0.18 -10.91 -9.24
C VAL A 320 -0.99 -11.87 -9.36
N GLY A 321 -2.19 -11.30 -9.46
CA GLY A 321 -3.40 -12.04 -9.79
C GLY A 321 -3.63 -12.11 -11.31
N ARG A 322 -4.74 -12.72 -11.70
CA ARG A 322 -5.24 -12.70 -13.09
C ARG A 322 -6.02 -11.42 -13.35
N SER A 323 -5.89 -10.85 -14.55
CA SER A 323 -6.73 -9.73 -15.01
C SER A 323 -7.87 -10.21 -15.91
N ILE A 324 -8.98 -9.48 -15.88
CA ILE A 324 -10.11 -9.69 -16.79
C ILE A 324 -10.39 -8.34 -17.46
N ILE A 325 -10.25 -8.22 -18.77
CA ILE A 325 -10.57 -6.99 -19.52
C ILE A 325 -11.59 -7.36 -20.59
N HIS A 326 -12.74 -6.69 -20.62
CA HIS A 326 -13.87 -7.00 -21.53
C HIS A 326 -14.23 -8.50 -21.61
N GLY A 327 -14.15 -9.22 -20.48
CA GLY A 327 -14.46 -10.65 -20.40
C GLY A 327 -13.31 -11.58 -20.83
N GLN A 328 -12.21 -11.05 -21.37
CA GLN A 328 -11.01 -11.81 -21.69
C GLN A 328 -10.07 -11.92 -20.49
N HIS A 329 -9.53 -13.11 -20.26
CA HIS A 329 -8.60 -13.40 -19.17
C HIS A 329 -7.16 -13.17 -19.62
N TYR A 330 -6.39 -12.44 -18.81
CA TYR A 330 -4.97 -12.19 -19.03
C TYR A 330 -4.15 -12.73 -17.86
N ASP A 331 -3.04 -13.37 -18.20
CA ASP A 331 -2.08 -13.90 -17.25
C ASP A 331 -0.97 -12.87 -16.98
N ASN A 332 -1.09 -12.16 -15.87
CA ASN A 332 -0.15 -11.09 -15.55
C ASN A 332 1.26 -11.64 -15.25
N SER A 333 1.37 -12.85 -14.69
CA SER A 333 2.68 -13.47 -14.47
C SER A 333 3.37 -13.77 -15.80
N LYS A 334 2.64 -14.25 -16.80
CA LYS A 334 3.17 -14.50 -18.15
C LYS A 334 3.62 -13.20 -18.83
N ILE A 335 2.83 -12.14 -18.71
CA ILE A 335 3.21 -10.81 -19.22
C ILE A 335 4.53 -10.34 -18.61
N ILE A 336 4.68 -10.45 -17.29
CA ILE A 336 5.91 -10.03 -16.61
C ILE A 336 7.08 -10.96 -16.96
N GLU A 337 6.85 -12.27 -17.10
CA GLU A 337 7.87 -13.24 -17.55
C GLU A 337 8.42 -12.88 -18.94
N ASP A 338 7.54 -12.58 -19.91
CA ASP A 338 7.95 -12.22 -21.26
C ASP A 338 8.74 -10.89 -21.28
N LEU A 339 8.35 -9.93 -20.43
CA LEU A 339 9.09 -8.67 -20.24
C LEU A 339 10.43 -8.88 -19.51
N ALA A 340 10.52 -9.84 -18.58
CA ALA A 340 11.77 -10.16 -17.90
C ALA A 340 12.86 -10.58 -18.89
N LEU A 341 12.51 -11.41 -19.88
CA LEU A 341 13.42 -11.82 -20.95
C LEU A 341 13.93 -10.62 -21.78
N LYS A 342 13.03 -9.68 -22.11
CA LYS A 342 13.39 -8.43 -22.82
C LYS A 342 14.40 -7.60 -22.04
N HIS A 343 14.31 -7.60 -20.71
CA HIS A 343 15.14 -6.80 -19.80
C HIS A 343 16.37 -7.56 -19.26
N ASN A 344 16.73 -8.71 -19.84
CA ASN A 344 17.86 -9.55 -19.41
C ASN A 344 17.78 -9.99 -17.92
N LEU A 345 16.57 -10.21 -17.42
CA LEU A 345 16.32 -10.79 -16.11
C LEU A 345 16.11 -12.30 -16.22
N SER A 346 16.72 -13.05 -15.31
CA SER A 346 16.56 -14.49 -15.24
C SER A 346 15.36 -14.86 -14.38
N VAL A 347 14.52 -15.78 -14.85
CA VAL A 347 13.42 -16.33 -14.06
C VAL A 347 13.97 -17.39 -13.09
N VAL A 348 13.82 -17.15 -11.80
CA VAL A 348 14.25 -18.08 -10.74
C VAL A 348 13.13 -19.06 -10.41
N ALA A 349 11.91 -18.55 -10.18
CA ALA A 349 10.75 -19.36 -9.85
C ALA A 349 9.44 -18.69 -10.28
N ILE A 350 8.47 -19.52 -10.65
CA ILE A 350 7.06 -19.15 -10.87
C ILE A 350 6.22 -20.09 -10.02
N ILE A 351 5.50 -19.56 -9.03
CA ILE A 351 4.80 -20.36 -8.03
C ILE A 351 3.36 -19.87 -7.91
N ASP A 352 2.41 -20.74 -8.24
CA ASP A 352 0.99 -20.48 -8.02
C ASP A 352 0.58 -20.80 -6.58
N ARG A 353 -0.23 -19.91 -5.99
CA ARG A 353 -0.79 -20.07 -4.64
C ARG A 353 -2.29 -19.83 -4.62
N ASN A 354 -2.98 -20.42 -3.66
CA ASN A 354 -4.38 -20.16 -3.38
C ASN A 354 -4.54 -19.05 -2.32
N ILE A 355 -5.54 -18.19 -2.53
CA ILE A 355 -5.92 -17.18 -1.54
C ILE A 355 -7.02 -17.75 -0.64
N ALA A 356 -6.71 -17.98 0.62
CA ALA A 356 -7.69 -18.42 1.61
C ALA A 356 -8.90 -17.46 1.68
N LYS A 357 -10.12 -17.99 1.73
CA LYS A 357 -11.37 -17.20 1.68
C LYS A 357 -11.41 -16.09 2.73
N HIS A 358 -10.97 -16.37 3.95
CA HIS A 358 -10.95 -15.42 5.07
C HIS A 358 -9.90 -14.30 4.94
N ARG A 359 -8.98 -14.40 3.97
CA ARG A 359 -7.91 -13.42 3.71
C ARG A 359 -8.22 -12.50 2.53
N LYS A 360 -9.33 -12.71 1.84
CA LYS A 360 -9.73 -11.87 0.72
C LYS A 360 -10.14 -10.50 1.24
N SER A 361 -9.56 -9.45 0.67
CA SER A 361 -9.98 -8.08 0.99
C SER A 361 -11.44 -7.80 0.57
N PHE A 362 -11.96 -8.52 -0.43
CA PHE A 362 -13.33 -8.41 -0.91
C PHE A 362 -14.15 -9.64 -0.53
N ASN A 363 -15.33 -9.45 0.05
CA ASN A 363 -16.25 -10.53 0.40
C ASN A 363 -17.50 -10.52 -0.49
N LEU A 364 -17.81 -11.71 -1.02
CA LEU A 364 -19.09 -12.23 -1.57
C LEU A 364 -19.52 -11.89 -3.03
N SER A 365 -20.00 -12.95 -3.69
CA SER A 365 -20.54 -13.14 -5.07
C SER A 365 -19.72 -12.76 -6.31
N HIS A 366 -18.85 -11.74 -6.31
CA HIS A 366 -18.24 -11.22 -7.57
C HIS A 366 -16.71 -11.36 -7.69
N ALA A 367 -15.98 -11.57 -6.59
CA ALA A 367 -14.52 -11.71 -6.64
C ALA A 367 -14.09 -13.13 -7.08
N LYS A 368 -13.82 -13.29 -8.38
CA LYS A 368 -13.38 -14.57 -9.00
C LYS A 368 -11.91 -14.93 -8.74
N ILE A 369 -11.09 -14.03 -8.20
CA ILE A 369 -9.66 -14.29 -7.98
C ILE A 369 -9.51 -15.27 -6.81
N LYS A 370 -9.08 -16.50 -7.12
CA LYS A 370 -8.79 -17.57 -6.15
C LYS A 370 -7.31 -17.89 -6.07
N LYS A 371 -6.53 -17.42 -7.04
CA LYS A 371 -5.12 -17.70 -7.19
C LYS A 371 -4.33 -16.43 -7.46
N GLU A 372 -3.12 -16.40 -6.96
CA GLU A 372 -2.07 -15.44 -7.28
C GLU A 372 -0.83 -16.23 -7.67
N THR A 373 0.06 -15.59 -8.41
CA THR A 373 1.33 -16.16 -8.81
C THR A 373 2.45 -15.30 -8.23
N LEU A 374 3.41 -15.96 -7.58
CA LEU A 374 4.69 -15.39 -7.23
C LEU A 374 5.65 -15.61 -8.40
N LEU A 375 6.17 -14.52 -8.96
CA LEU A 375 7.19 -14.54 -9.99
C LEU A 375 8.47 -13.93 -9.41
N ILE A 376 9.52 -14.75 -9.29
CA ILE A 376 10.81 -14.35 -8.74
C ILE A 376 11.81 -14.30 -9.88
N LEU A 377 12.39 -13.12 -10.06
CA LEU A 377 13.39 -12.81 -11.07
C LEU A 377 14.71 -12.44 -10.39
N GLN A 378 15.81 -12.60 -11.10
CA GLN A 378 17.13 -12.16 -10.66
C GLN A 378 17.81 -11.34 -11.75
N LYS A 379 18.46 -10.25 -11.34
CA LYS A 379 19.34 -9.46 -12.20
C LYS A 379 20.70 -10.12 -12.28
N MET A 380 21.17 -10.38 -13.50
CA MET A 380 22.45 -11.04 -13.77
C MET A 380 23.68 -10.16 -13.49
#